data_AF-A0A395W8Q9-F1
#
_entry.id   AF-A0A395W8Q9-F1
#
_cell.length_a   1.000
_cell.length_b   1.000
_cell.length_c   1.000
_cell.angle_alpha   90.00
_cell.angle_beta   90.00
_cell.angle_gamma   90.00
#
_symmetry.space_group_name_H-M   'P 1'
#
loop_
_entity.id
_entity.type
_entity.pdbx_description
1 polymer ?
#
loop_
_entity_poly.entity_id
_entity_poly.type
_entity_poly.pdbx_seq_one_letter_code
_entity_poly.pdbx_strand_id
1 'polypeptide(L)'
;MTKNTVIFIFLNMIYLLIWYATNKIRSTKVGKELDNGFEFYNSLSTSDKENYWKEDTKILNLFFVLFIISMDISVILLFNENNLWIFSLVAGLIISSVVAIILSINLKKKYK
;
A
#
# COMPACT_ATOMS: atom_id res chain seq x y z
N MET A 1 8.07 -29.44 -0.02
CA MET A 1 7.28 -28.66 -0.98
C MET A 1 5.96 -28.16 -0.38
N THR A 2 5.11 -29.04 0.15
CA THR A 2 3.80 -28.71 0.75
C THR A 2 3.86 -27.68 1.90
N LYS A 3 4.85 -27.77 2.80
CA LYS A 3 5.03 -26.82 3.91
C LYS A 3 5.27 -25.38 3.42
N ASN A 4 6.11 -25.20 2.40
CA ASN A 4 6.43 -23.88 1.85
C ASN A 4 5.22 -23.28 1.13
N THR A 5 4.43 -24.10 0.43
CA THR A 5 3.16 -23.69 -0.18
C THR A 5 2.14 -23.23 0.86
N VAL A 6 2.01 -23.95 1.99
CA VAL A 6 1.11 -23.53 3.09
C VAL A 6 1.54 -22.19 3.68
N ILE A 7 2.85 -22.00 3.91
CA ILE A 7 3.38 -20.73 4.42
C ILE A 7 3.12 -19.60 3.42
N PHE A 8 3.34 -19.83 2.13
CA PHE A 8 3.10 -18.85 1.06
C PHE A 8 1.64 -18.40 1.03
N ILE A 9 0.69 -19.35 1.05
CA ILE A 9 -0.75 -19.05 1.07
C ILE A 9 -1.10 -18.27 2.34
N PHE A 10 -0.58 -18.69 3.49
CA PHE A 10 -0.86 -18.03 4.77
C PHE A 10 -0.36 -16.57 4.80
N LEU A 11 0.83 -16.31 4.27
CA LEU A 11 1.36 -14.94 4.14
C LEU A 11 0.50 -14.07 3.22
N ASN A 12 0.06 -14.61 2.08
CA ASN A 12 -0.85 -13.92 1.17
C ASN A 12 -2.21 -13.64 1.80
N MET A 13 -2.75 -14.55 2.62
CA MET A 13 -3.98 -14.30 3.38
C MET A 13 -3.81 -13.17 4.40
N ILE A 14 -2.69 -13.16 5.15
CA ILE A 14 -2.38 -12.06 6.08
C ILE A 14 -2.28 -10.74 5.33
N TYR A 15 -1.60 -10.74 4.18
CA TYR A 15 -1.46 -9.56 3.35
C TYR A 15 -2.83 -9.01 2.92
N LEU A 16 -3.72 -9.88 2.44
CA LEU A 16 -5.07 -9.51 2.05
C LEU A 16 -5.89 -8.96 3.24
N LEU A 17 -5.74 -9.54 4.43
CA LEU A 17 -6.40 -9.06 5.64
C LEU A 17 -5.90 -7.66 6.04
N ILE A 18 -4.59 -7.41 5.96
CA ILE A 18 -4.01 -6.09 6.21
C ILE A 18 -4.52 -5.08 5.19
N TRP A 19 -4.54 -5.44 3.91
CA TRP A 19 -5.06 -4.58 2.84
C TRP A 19 -6.54 -4.24 3.05
N TYR A 20 -7.36 -5.23 3.38
CA TYR A 20 -8.79 -5.05 3.66
C TYR A 20 -9.01 -4.18 4.90
N ALA A 21 -8.32 -4.48 6.01
CA ALA A 21 -8.41 -3.71 7.24
C ALA A 21 -8.00 -2.25 7.02
N THR A 22 -6.94 -2.02 6.25
CA THR A 22 -6.46 -0.67 5.92
C THR A 22 -7.52 0.13 5.15
N ASN A 23 -8.10 -0.45 4.10
CA ASN A 23 -9.18 0.21 3.33
C ASN A 23 -10.43 0.45 4.19
N LYS A 24 -10.76 -0.49 5.08
CA LYS A 24 -11.89 -0.35 6.00
C LYS A 24 -11.66 0.75 7.02
N ILE A 25 -10.46 0.86 7.60
CA ILE A 25 -10.11 1.94 8.52
C ILE A 25 -10.18 3.29 7.79
N ARG A 26 -9.61 3.36 6.59
CA ARG A 26 -9.55 4.57 5.75
C ARG A 26 -10.93 5.13 5.35
N SER A 27 -11.98 4.30 5.32
CA SER A 27 -13.34 4.77 5.06
C SER A 27 -14.02 5.39 6.28
N THR A 28 -13.50 5.16 7.49
CA THR A 28 -14.02 5.74 8.73
C THR A 28 -13.55 7.19 8.93
N LYS A 29 -14.29 7.94 9.75
CA LYS A 29 -13.89 9.30 10.15
C LYS A 29 -12.55 9.31 10.88
N VAL A 30 -12.36 8.40 11.83
CA VAL A 30 -11.11 8.28 12.62
C VAL A 30 -9.93 7.94 11.71
N GLY A 31 -10.10 7.00 10.78
CA GLY A 31 -9.04 6.64 9.84
C GLY A 31 -8.65 7.77 8.90
N LYS A 32 -9.59 8.66 8.54
CA LYS A 32 -9.28 9.91 7.84
C LYS A 32 -8.46 10.85 8.69
N GLU A 33 -8.85 11.07 9.95
CA GLU A 33 -8.17 11.98 10.87
C GLU A 33 -6.74 11.53 11.23
N LEU A 34 -6.48 10.22 11.19
CA LEU A 34 -5.14 9.65 11.39
C LEU A 34 -4.24 9.71 10.14
N ASP A 35 -4.78 10.08 8.97
CA ASP A 35 -4.02 10.11 7.73
C ASP A 35 -3.19 11.40 7.63
N ASN A 36 -1.92 11.29 7.23
CA ASN A 36 -1.02 12.45 7.06
C ASN A 36 -1.51 13.44 5.98
N GLY A 37 -2.38 13.00 5.07
CA GLY A 37 -3.05 13.82 4.07
C GLY A 37 -4.31 14.53 4.58
N PHE A 38 -4.73 14.31 5.83
CA PHE A 38 -5.98 14.84 6.37
C PHE A 38 -6.05 16.37 6.38
N GLU A 39 -4.96 17.04 6.75
CA GLU A 39 -4.92 18.50 6.79
C GLU A 39 -5.18 19.10 5.40
N PHE A 40 -4.50 18.56 4.37
CA PHE A 40 -4.74 18.97 2.99
C PHE A 40 -6.16 18.64 2.55
N TYR A 41 -6.65 17.43 2.82
CA TYR A 41 -8.03 17.04 2.53
C TYR A 41 -9.05 18.01 3.14
N ASN A 42 -8.82 18.47 4.38
CA ASN A 42 -9.76 19.34 5.07
C ASN A 42 -9.79 20.76 4.49
N SER A 43 -8.67 21.22 3.90
CA SER A 43 -8.59 22.51 3.20
C SER A 43 -9.32 22.57 1.86
N LEU A 44 -9.68 21.41 1.28
CA LEU A 44 -10.38 21.35 -0.01
C LEU A 44 -11.84 21.81 0.09
N SER A 45 -12.40 22.20 -1.05
CA SER A 45 -13.84 22.46 -1.20
C SER A 45 -14.66 21.19 -0.93
N THR A 46 -15.93 21.33 -0.52
CA THR A 46 -16.82 20.18 -0.29
C THR A 46 -17.01 19.30 -1.52
N SER A 47 -16.98 19.88 -2.72
CA SER A 47 -17.09 19.13 -3.99
C SER A 47 -15.84 18.31 -4.30
N ASP A 48 -14.66 18.79 -3.93
CA ASP A 48 -13.38 18.15 -4.28
C ASP A 48 -12.95 17.09 -3.27
N LYS A 49 -13.38 17.21 -2.01
CA LYS A 49 -13.05 16.28 -0.93
C LYS A 49 -13.27 14.82 -1.32
N GLU A 50 -14.45 14.48 -1.83
CA GLU A 50 -14.77 13.08 -2.13
C GLU A 50 -13.93 12.54 -3.29
N ASN A 51 -13.70 13.34 -4.33
CA ASN A 51 -12.91 12.95 -5.49
C ASN A 51 -11.43 12.79 -5.13
N TYR A 52 -10.86 13.75 -4.40
CA TYR A 52 -9.50 13.66 -3.87
C TYR A 52 -9.34 12.41 -3.01
N TRP A 53 -10.27 12.16 -2.07
CA TRP A 53 -10.15 11.01 -1.17
C TRP A 53 -10.21 9.67 -1.91
N LYS A 54 -11.04 9.56 -2.95
CA LYS A 54 -11.10 8.39 -3.83
C LYS A 54 -9.79 8.20 -4.59
N GLU A 55 -9.24 9.26 -5.18
CA GLU A 55 -7.96 9.21 -5.91
C GLU A 55 -6.79 8.87 -4.98
N ASP A 56 -6.70 9.47 -3.80
CA ASP A 56 -5.65 9.20 -2.82
C ASP A 56 -5.72 7.75 -2.29
N THR A 57 -6.94 7.23 -2.10
CA THR A 57 -7.14 5.81 -1.74
C THR A 57 -6.70 4.86 -2.87
N LYS A 58 -6.85 5.24 -4.14
CA LYS A 58 -6.29 4.45 -5.26
C LYS A 58 -4.77 4.40 -5.21
N ILE A 59 -4.12 5.50 -4.82
CA ILE A 59 -2.65 5.53 -4.67
C ILE A 59 -2.20 4.58 -3.56
N LEU A 60 -2.89 4.57 -2.42
CA LEU A 60 -2.62 3.62 -1.35
C LEU A 60 -2.81 2.16 -1.83
N ASN A 61 -3.88 1.88 -2.57
CA ASN A 61 -4.10 0.54 -3.11
C ASN A 61 -3.03 0.14 -4.14
N LEU A 62 -2.53 1.09 -4.93
CA LEU A 62 -1.41 0.84 -5.83
C LEU A 62 -0.13 0.47 -5.07
N PHE A 63 0.15 1.13 -3.94
CA PHE A 63 1.26 0.74 -3.07
C PHE A 63 1.16 -0.74 -2.67
N PHE A 64 -0.02 -1.19 -2.21
CA PHE A 64 -0.22 -2.59 -1.84
C PHE A 64 -0.02 -3.52 -3.05
N VAL A 65 -0.59 -3.21 -4.20
CA VAL A 65 -0.43 -4.04 -5.41
C VAL A 65 1.03 -4.15 -5.86
N LEU A 66 1.82 -3.08 -5.74
CA LEU A 66 3.24 -3.14 -6.08
C LEU A 66 4.05 -3.90 -5.04
N PHE A 67 3.74 -3.70 -3.76
CA PHE A 67 4.50 -4.29 -2.67
C PHE A 67 4.28 -5.81 -2.56
N ILE A 68 3.07 -6.32 -2.81
CA ILE A 68 2.80 -7.77 -2.75
C ILE A 68 3.66 -8.56 -3.75
N ILE A 69 3.90 -8.02 -4.94
CA ILE A 69 4.74 -8.67 -5.97
C ILE A 69 6.16 -8.88 -5.43
N SER A 70 6.73 -7.85 -4.80
CA SER A 70 8.05 -7.94 -4.16
C SER A 70 8.06 -8.90 -2.98
N MET A 71 6.99 -8.91 -2.17
CA MET A 71 6.85 -9.83 -1.05
C MET A 71 6.83 -11.28 -1.52
N ASP A 72 6.03 -11.60 -2.55
CA ASP A 72 5.96 -12.94 -3.12
C ASP A 72 7.31 -13.39 -3.70
N ILE A 73 8.00 -12.52 -4.45
CA ILE A 73 9.35 -12.81 -4.96
C ILE A 73 10.33 -13.06 -3.81
N SER A 74 10.29 -12.23 -2.76
CA SER A 74 11.13 -12.39 -1.58
C SER A 74 10.89 -13.73 -0.89
N VAL A 75 9.63 -14.13 -0.71
CA VAL A 75 9.28 -15.43 -0.10
C VAL A 75 9.75 -16.61 -0.96
N ILE A 76 9.62 -16.51 -2.30
CA ILE A 76 10.15 -17.53 -3.22
C ILE A 76 11.68 -17.63 -3.11
N LEU A 77 12.38 -16.50 -3.09
CA LEU A 77 13.84 -16.47 -2.90
C LEU A 77 14.26 -17.06 -1.56
N LEU A 78 13.51 -16.76 -0.49
CA LEU A 78 13.74 -17.30 0.84
C LEU A 78 13.61 -18.83 0.85
N PHE A 79 12.58 -19.39 0.19
CA PHE A 79 12.40 -20.84 0.09
C PHE A 79 13.47 -21.54 -0.76
N ASN A 80 14.12 -20.80 -1.66
CA ASN A 80 15.24 -21.28 -2.45
C ASN A 80 16.59 -21.02 -1.78
N GLU A 81 16.60 -20.63 -0.49
CA GLU A 81 17.81 -20.33 0.30
C GLU A 81 18.68 -19.22 -0.33
N ASN A 82 18.07 -18.33 -1.13
CA ASN A 82 18.76 -17.25 -1.79
C ASN A 82 18.74 -15.99 -0.91
N ASN A 83 19.92 -15.57 -0.45
CA ASN A 83 20.13 -14.39 0.42
C ASN A 83 19.64 -13.06 -0.17
N LEU A 84 19.35 -13.00 -1.47
CA LEU A 84 18.75 -11.83 -2.11
C LEU A 84 17.28 -11.60 -1.70
N TRP A 85 16.65 -12.50 -0.93
CA TRP A 85 15.27 -12.32 -0.45
C TRP A 85 15.08 -11.00 0.30
N ILE A 86 16.06 -10.60 1.15
CA ILE A 86 16.03 -9.34 1.91
C ILE A 86 16.09 -8.16 0.94
N PHE A 87 17.00 -8.22 -0.02
CA PHE A 87 17.17 -7.16 -1.01
C PHE A 87 15.89 -6.97 -1.83
N SER A 88 15.27 -8.06 -2.27
CA SER A 88 14.00 -8.03 -3.01
C SER A 88 12.89 -7.34 -2.20
N LEU A 89 12.75 -7.67 -0.91
CA LEU A 89 11.74 -7.09 -0.03
C LEU A 89 11.97 -5.60 0.22
N VAL A 90 13.20 -5.22 0.56
CA VAL A 90 13.56 -3.82 0.87
C VAL A 90 13.45 -2.96 -0.39
N ALA A 91 13.95 -3.45 -1.54
CA ALA A 91 13.84 -2.72 -2.80
C ALA A 91 12.38 -2.51 -3.20
N GLY A 92 11.52 -3.51 -3.07
CA GLY A 92 10.10 -3.36 -3.38
C GLY A 92 9.38 -2.41 -2.43
N LEU A 93 9.71 -2.42 -1.14
CA LEU A 93 9.16 -1.44 -0.19
C LEU A 93 9.55 -0.01 -0.58
N ILE A 94 10.82 0.22 -0.93
CA ILE A 94 11.29 1.55 -1.36
C ILE A 94 10.60 1.97 -2.65
N ILE A 95 10.58 1.13 -3.68
CA ILE A 95 10.02 1.46 -4.99
C ILE A 95 8.52 1.75 -4.88
N SER A 96 7.76 0.87 -4.21
CA SER A 96 6.32 1.08 -3.99
C SER A 96 6.03 2.37 -3.23
N SER A 97 6.82 2.68 -2.20
CA SER A 97 6.70 3.94 -1.43
C SER A 97 7.01 5.16 -2.29
N VAL A 98 8.10 5.15 -3.06
CA VAL A 98 8.49 6.26 -3.93
C VAL A 98 7.41 6.55 -4.98
N VAL A 99 6.88 5.51 -5.63
CA VAL A 99 5.77 5.66 -6.59
C VAL A 99 4.55 6.28 -5.92
N ALA A 100 4.16 5.78 -4.73
CA ALA A 100 3.02 6.32 -4.00
C ALA A 100 3.21 7.79 -3.59
N ILE A 101 4.40 8.16 -3.13
CA ILE A 101 4.74 9.55 -2.74
C ILE A 101 4.67 10.48 -3.95
N ILE A 102 5.27 10.10 -5.08
CA ILE A 102 5.24 10.92 -6.30
C ILE A 102 3.80 11.16 -6.76
N LEU A 103 2.98 10.10 -6.78
CA LEU A 103 1.57 10.21 -7.14
C LEU A 103 0.79 11.07 -6.16
N SER A 104 1.03 10.95 -4.86
CA SER A 104 0.37 11.77 -3.84
C SER A 104 0.74 13.26 -3.99
N ILE A 105 2.00 13.57 -4.28
CA ILE A 105 2.45 14.94 -4.57
C ILE A 105 1.74 15.49 -5.82
N ASN A 106 1.69 14.70 -6.90
CA ASN A 106 1.02 15.12 -8.13
C ASN A 106 -0.49 15.31 -7.92
N LEU A 107 -1.11 14.47 -7.11
CA LEU A 107 -2.51 14.61 -6.72
C LEU A 107 -2.74 15.91 -5.96
N LYS A 108 -1.91 16.22 -4.95
CA LYS A 108 -2.01 17.48 -4.20
C LYS A 108 -1.85 18.70 -5.11
N LYS A 109 -0.96 18.65 -6.10
CA LYS A 109 -0.79 19.73 -7.10
C LYS A 109 -2.02 19.92 -8.00
N LYS A 110 -2.74 18.84 -8.33
CA LYS A 110 -3.96 18.90 -9.15
C LYS A 110 -5.12 19.61 -8.45
N TYR A 111 -5.16 19.56 -7.12
CA TYR A 111 -6.24 20.11 -6.28
C TYR A 111 -5.87 21.41 -5.56
N LYS A 112 -4.71 22.01 -5.87
CA LYS A 112 -4.25 23.29 -5.34
C LYS A 112 -4.37 24.36 -6.43
#